data_AF-A0A7U4QJ01-F1
#
_entry.id   AF-A0A7U4QJ01-F1
#
_cell.length_a   1.000
_cell.length_b   1.000
_cell.length_c   1.000
_cell.angle_alpha   90.00
_cell.angle_beta   90.00
_cell.angle_gamma   90.00
#
_symmetry.space_group_name_H-M   'P 1'
#
loop_
_entity.id
_entity.type
_entity.pdbx_description
1 polymer ?
#
loop_
_entity_poly.entity_id
_entity_poly.type
_entity_poly.pdbx_seq_one_letter_code
_entity_poly.pdbx_strand_id
1 'polypeptide(L)'
;MQTCERSNVPEKYGREVRVDLKEARKRAEELIKFGFGIADAAHVAFAEMVGAEFISCDKKLVRKCKRYKIRVWCSNPVAFCVKEDLK
;
A
#
# COMPACT_ATOMS: atom_id res chain seq x y z
N MET A 1 -33.66 -0.37 -16.46
CA MET A 1 -32.56 0.53 -16.08
C MET A 1 -32.49 0.55 -14.56
N GLN A 2 -31.51 -0.14 -13.98
CA GLN A 2 -31.37 -0.31 -12.53
C GLN A 2 -30.44 0.79 -12.01
N THR A 3 -30.98 1.73 -11.24
CA THR A 3 -30.21 2.76 -10.55
C THR A 3 -29.43 2.10 -9.42
N CYS A 4 -28.14 1.90 -9.63
CA CYS A 4 -27.22 1.45 -8.57
C CYS A 4 -27.04 2.62 -7.60
N GLU A 5 -27.58 2.51 -6.39
CA GLU A 5 -27.38 3.46 -5.31
C GLU A 5 -25.88 3.53 -4.99
N ARG A 6 -25.21 4.57 -5.46
CA ARG A 6 -23.82 4.86 -5.11
C ARG A 6 -23.82 5.32 -3.65
N SER A 7 -23.69 4.38 -2.72
CA SER A 7 -23.41 4.73 -1.33
C SER A 7 -22.11 5.54 -1.29
N ASN A 8 -22.14 6.76 -0.77
CA ASN A 8 -20.97 7.63 -0.56
C ASN A 8 -20.06 7.08 0.56
N VAL A 9 -19.50 5.88 0.36
CA VAL A 9 -18.56 5.22 1.29
C VAL A 9 -17.34 6.10 1.62
N PRO A 10 -16.76 6.91 0.70
CA PRO A 10 -15.57 7.70 1.02
C PRO A 10 -15.77 8.77 2.08
N GLU A 11 -16.96 9.37 2.19
CA GLU A 11 -17.22 10.51 3.07
C GLU A 11 -17.25 10.13 4.57
N LYS A 12 -17.55 8.87 4.89
CA LYS A 12 -17.62 8.40 6.28
C LYS A 12 -16.35 7.73 6.79
N TYR A 13 -15.53 7.16 5.90
CA TYR A 13 -14.39 6.31 6.30
C TYR A 13 -13.07 6.68 5.60
N GLY A 14 -13.11 7.50 4.56
CA GLY A 14 -11.92 7.96 3.86
C GLY A 14 -11.23 9.09 4.63
N ARG A 15 -9.93 8.94 4.90
CA ARG A 15 -9.09 10.04 5.38
C ARG A 15 -8.19 10.49 4.24
N GLU A 16 -8.28 11.77 3.88
CA GLU A 16 -7.32 12.36 2.96
C GLU A 16 -5.98 12.51 3.70
N VAL A 17 -4.93 11.89 3.17
CA VAL A 17 -3.59 11.97 3.76
C VAL A 17 -2.73 12.86 2.88
N ARG A 18 -2.23 13.95 3.47
CA ARG A 18 -1.22 14.79 2.84
C ARG A 18 0.14 14.16 3.06
N VAL A 19 0.77 13.78 1.95
CA VAL A 19 2.14 13.26 1.91
C VAL A 19 3.02 14.22 1.14
N ASP A 20 4.24 14.41 1.63
CA ASP A 20 5.25 15.18 0.91
C ASP A 20 5.70 14.40 -0.33
N LEU A 21 5.31 14.90 -1.50
CA LEU A 21 5.62 14.28 -2.80
C LEU A 21 7.12 14.24 -3.08
N LYS A 22 7.91 15.18 -2.56
CA LYS A 22 9.37 15.18 -2.75
C LYS A 22 10.01 14.06 -1.95
N GLU A 23 9.60 13.90 -0.70
CA GLU A 23 10.11 12.84 0.18
C GLU A 23 9.65 11.45 -0.32
N ALA A 24 8.38 11.32 -0.72
CA ALA A 24 7.84 10.09 -1.30
C ALA A 24 8.57 9.72 -2.60
N ARG A 25 8.88 10.70 -3.46
CA ARG A 25 9.65 10.47 -4.69
C ARG A 25 11.07 10.00 -4.39
N LYS A 26 11.79 10.67 -3.48
CA LYS A 26 13.14 10.28 -3.08
C LYS A 26 13.15 8.84 -2.57
N ARG A 27 12.16 8.48 -1.76
CA ARG A 27 12.01 7.11 -1.24
C ARG A 27 11.70 6.10 -2.34
N ALA A 28 10.82 6.44 -3.28
CA ALA A 28 10.52 5.59 -4.43
C ALA A 28 11.77 5.37 -5.30
N GLU A 29 12.59 6.40 -5.52
CA GLU A 29 13.85 6.29 -6.27
C GLU A 29 14.85 5.32 -5.60
N GLU A 30 14.91 5.28 -4.27
CA GLU A 30 15.69 4.27 -3.54
C GLU A 30 15.15 2.87 -3.77
N LEU A 31 13.83 2.68 -3.69
CA LEU A 31 13.17 1.40 -3.94
C LEU A 31 13.38 0.91 -5.38
N ILE A 32 13.39 1.80 -6.35
CA ILE A 32 13.71 1.46 -7.75
C ILE A 32 15.13 0.90 -7.86
N LYS A 33 16.11 1.47 -7.13
CA LYS A 33 17.49 0.93 -7.09
C LYS A 33 17.56 -0.47 -6.49
N PHE A 34 16.63 -0.84 -5.62
CA PHE A 34 16.49 -2.20 -5.08
C PHE A 34 15.79 -3.18 -6.06
N GLY A 35 15.38 -2.72 -7.25
CA GLY A 35 14.74 -3.55 -8.27
C GLY A 35 13.23 -3.68 -8.11
N PHE A 36 12.59 -2.72 -7.44
CA PHE A 36 11.13 -2.52 -7.52
C PHE A 36 10.77 -1.85 -8.85
N GLY A 37 9.60 -2.19 -9.41
CA GLY A 37 9.05 -1.45 -10.53
C GLY A 37 8.68 -0.02 -10.10
N ILE A 38 8.63 0.91 -11.04
CA ILE A 38 8.33 2.34 -10.75
C ILE A 38 7.00 2.47 -9.98
N ALA A 39 5.96 1.72 -10.39
CA ALA A 39 4.66 1.73 -9.73
C ALA A 39 4.71 1.09 -8.32
N ASP A 40 5.38 -0.04 -8.17
CA ASP A 40 5.52 -0.72 -6.87
C ASP A 40 6.29 0.15 -5.87
N ALA A 41 7.39 0.76 -6.33
CA ALA A 41 8.20 1.66 -5.54
C ALA A 41 7.40 2.88 -5.08
N ALA A 42 6.57 3.45 -5.96
CA ALA A 42 5.68 4.54 -5.58
C ALA A 42 4.67 4.07 -4.51
N HIS A 43 3.92 2.99 -4.74
CA HIS A 43 2.92 2.55 -3.76
C HIS A 43 3.52 2.21 -2.39
N VAL A 44 4.68 1.55 -2.37
CA VAL A 44 5.39 1.22 -1.11
C VAL A 44 5.88 2.49 -0.42
N ALA A 45 6.47 3.44 -1.15
CA ALA A 45 6.91 4.71 -0.58
C ALA A 45 5.75 5.50 0.02
N PHE A 46 4.59 5.55 -0.67
CA PHE A 46 3.39 6.19 -0.14
C PHE A 46 2.87 5.46 1.11
N ALA A 47 2.80 4.13 1.09
CA ALA A 47 2.40 3.36 2.26
C ALA A 47 3.34 3.62 3.46
N GLU A 48 4.66 3.67 3.24
CA GLU A 48 5.66 4.02 4.25
C GLU A 48 5.45 5.42 4.83
N MET A 49 5.18 6.42 3.97
CA MET A 49 4.99 7.80 4.39
C MET A 49 3.70 8.01 5.19
N VAL A 50 2.64 7.27 4.84
CA VAL A 50 1.35 7.32 5.54
C VAL A 50 1.36 6.44 6.81
N GLY A 51 2.35 5.54 6.96
CA GLY A 51 2.33 4.51 7.99
C GLY A 51 1.23 3.48 7.78
N ALA A 52 0.75 3.34 6.53
CA ALA A 52 -0.30 2.40 6.16
C ALA A 52 0.27 1.02 5.86
N GLU A 53 -0.55 0.00 6.08
CA GLU A 53 -0.22 -1.37 5.72
C GLU A 53 -0.32 -1.58 4.21
N PHE A 54 0.71 -2.20 3.63
CA PHE A 54 0.78 -2.43 2.20
C PHE A 54 0.36 -3.86 1.86
N ILE A 55 -0.90 -4.02 1.45
CA ILE A 55 -1.45 -5.32 1.07
C ILE A 55 -1.32 -5.49 -0.45
N SER A 56 -0.73 -6.62 -0.88
CA SER A 56 -0.66 -6.96 -2.30
C SER A 56 -0.90 -8.44 -2.55
N CYS A 57 -1.60 -8.75 -3.64
CA CYS A 57 -1.80 -10.12 -4.10
C CYS A 57 -0.57 -10.71 -4.79
N ASP A 58 0.38 -9.87 -5.23
CA ASP A 58 1.56 -10.35 -5.94
C ASP A 58 2.59 -10.92 -4.96
N LYS A 59 2.71 -12.24 -4.96
CA LYS A 59 3.67 -12.98 -4.14
C LYS A 59 5.13 -12.57 -4.40
N LYS A 60 5.49 -12.20 -5.63
CA LYS A 60 6.86 -11.74 -5.96
C LYS A 60 7.12 -10.39 -5.31
N LEU A 61 6.16 -9.47 -5.37
CA LEU A 61 6.26 -8.16 -4.72
C LEU A 61 6.33 -8.29 -3.20
N VAL A 62 5.42 -9.05 -2.58
CA VAL A 62 5.41 -9.28 -1.12
C VAL A 62 6.74 -9.89 -0.64
N ARG A 63 7.31 -10.84 -1.41
CA ARG A 63 8.62 -11.41 -1.08
C ARG A 63 9.75 -10.38 -1.18
N LYS A 64 9.74 -9.50 -2.18
CA LYS A 64 10.71 -8.39 -2.30
C LYS A 64 10.57 -7.42 -1.13
N CYS A 65 9.36 -6.99 -0.82
CA CYS A 65 9.04 -6.13 0.34
C CYS A 65 9.60 -6.72 1.65
N LYS A 66 9.33 -8.01 1.90
CA LYS A 66 9.85 -8.71 3.08
C LYS A 66 11.38 -8.82 3.08
N ARG A 67 12.00 -9.07 1.92
CA ARG A 67 13.46 -9.16 1.78
C ARG A 67 14.15 -7.83 2.09
N TYR A 68 13.62 -6.73 1.56
CA TYR A 68 14.18 -5.39 1.74
C TYR A 68 13.76 -4.72 3.06
N LYS A 69 13.03 -5.43 3.94
CA LYS A 69 12.55 -4.94 5.24
C LYS A 69 11.99 -3.52 5.14
N ILE A 70 10.98 -3.35 4.29
CA ILE A 70 10.23 -2.09 4.24
C ILE A 70 9.65 -1.77 5.62
N ARG A 71 9.54 -0.48 5.92
CA ARG A 71 9.18 0.03 7.26
C ARG A 71 7.73 -0.25 7.61
N VAL A 72 6.90 -0.59 6.61
CA VAL A 72 5.50 -0.94 6.78
C VAL A 72 5.26 -2.41 6.62
N TRP A 73 4.21 -2.89 7.30
CA TRP A 73 3.79 -4.27 7.16
C TRP A 73 3.32 -4.52 5.72
N CYS A 74 3.85 -5.59 5.11
CA CYS A 74 3.42 -6.02 3.78
C CYS A 74 3.16 -7.51 3.73
N SER A 75 1.96 -7.84 3.26
CA SER A 75 1.54 -9.22 3.09
C SER A 75 0.43 -9.34 2.06
N ASN A 76 -0.05 -10.57 1.89
CA ASN A 76 -1.21 -10.85 1.05
C ASN A 76 -2.52 -10.58 1.82
N PRO A 77 -3.66 -10.43 1.11
CA PRO A 77 -4.95 -10.16 1.74
C PRO A 77 -5.37 -11.24 2.74
N VAL A 78 -5.05 -12.51 2.45
CA VAL A 78 -5.36 -13.64 3.34
C VAL A 78 -4.66 -13.50 4.69
N ALA A 79 -3.37 -13.15 4.69
CA ALA A 79 -2.60 -12.91 5.91
C ALA A 79 -3.05 -11.65 6.63
N PHE A 80 -3.62 -10.69 5.92
CA PHE A 80 -4.23 -9.51 6.54
C PHE A 80 -5.51 -9.89 7.28
N CYS A 81 -6.40 -10.69 6.67
CA CYS A 81 -7.59 -11.19 7.36
C CYS A 81 -7.25 -11.99 8.62
N VAL A 82 -6.21 -12.83 8.57
CA VAL A 82 -5.73 -13.57 9.75
C VAL A 82 -5.17 -12.65 10.82
N LYS A 83 -4.49 -11.56 10.43
CA LYS A 83 -3.92 -10.59 11.37
C LYS A 83 -5.01 -9.80 12.10
N GLU A 84 -6.00 -9.33 11.36
CA GLU A 84 -7.11 -8.53 11.88
C GLU A 84 -8.26 -9.37 12.48
N ASP A 85 -8.09 -10.70 12.55
CA ASP A 85 -9.11 -11.70 12.97
C ASP A 85 -10.48 -11.49 12.28
N LEU A 86 -10.43 -11.12 10.99
CA LEU A 86 -11.61 -10.94 10.16
C LEU A 86 -12.16 -12.32 9.76
N LYS A 87 -13.24 -12.75 10.43
CA LYS A 87 -14.02 -13.96 10.11
C LYS A 87 -15.14 -13.71 9.13
#